data_AF-A0A921HSR6-F1
#
_entry.id   AF-A0A921HSR6-F1
#
_cell.length_a   1.000
_cell.length_b   1.000
_cell.length_c   1.000
_cell.angle_alpha   90.00
_cell.angle_beta   90.00
_cell.angle_gamma   90.00
#
_symmetry.space_group_name_H-M   'P 1'
#
loop_
_entity.id
_entity.type
_entity.pdbx_description
1 polymer ?
#
loop_
_entity_poly.entity_id
_entity_poly.type
_entity_poly.pdbx_seq_one_letter_code
_entity_poly.pdbx_strand_id
1 'polypeptide(L)' 'MSEIQEFIKKVYQQIILNLDAAVLVTDLRKKLNMSQKEFAQHVKQPISTIKGIEAGDVNVTQNLINDIVKSAKK' A
#
# COMPACT_ATOMS: atom_id res chain seq x y z
N MET A 1 15.16 27.24 -0.87
CA MET A 1 14.57 26.23 0.04
C MET A 1 15.73 25.46 0.67
N SER A 2 15.78 25.24 1.98
CA SER A 2 16.90 24.49 2.56
C SER A 2 16.80 22.99 2.23
N GLU A 3 17.93 22.31 2.04
CA GLU A 3 17.96 20.87 1.74
C GLU A 3 17.21 20.02 2.78
N ILE A 4 17.28 20.44 4.05
CA ILE A 4 16.57 19.81 5.17
C ILE A 4 15.05 19.90 4.99
N GLN A 5 14.53 21.05 4.56
CA GLN A 5 13.09 21.20 4.31
C GLN A 5 12.61 20.30 3.16
N GLU A 6 13.41 20.14 2.12
CA GLU A 6 13.06 19.25 1.00
C GLU A 6 13.08 17.78 1.41
N PHE A 7 14.05 17.37 2.23
CA PHE A 7 14.11 16.03 2.80
C PHE A 7 12.88 15.73 3.67
N ILE A 8 12.55 16.62 4.63
CA ILE A 8 11.38 16.46 5.49
C ILE A 8 10.10 16.35 4.66
N LYS A 9 9.96 17.18 3.62
CA LYS A 9 8.80 17.13 2.72
C LYS A 9 8.68 15.77 2.02
N LYS A 10 9.78 15.19 1.53
CA LYS A 10 9.79 13.87 0.88
C LYS A 10 9.39 12.76 1.84
N VAL A 11 9.93 12.77 3.07
CA VAL A 11 9.57 11.79 4.10
C VAL A 11 8.08 11.90 4.46
N TYR A 12 7.58 13.12 4.68
CA TYR A 12 6.18 13.35 5.01
C TYR A 12 5.24 12.90 3.88
N GLN A 13 5.60 13.16 2.62
CA GLN A 13 4.85 12.65 1.46
C GLN A 13 4.82 11.12 1.43
N GLN A 14 5.93 10.45 1.75
CA GLN A 14 5.96 8.99 1.81
C GLN A 14 5.08 8.43 2.93
N ILE A 15 5.05 9.09 4.10
CA ILE A 15 4.17 8.71 5.22
C ILE A 15 2.70 8.78 4.80
N ILE A 16 2.29 9.86 4.13
CA ILE A 16 0.92 10.01 3.62
C ILE A 16 0.60 8.89 2.61
N LEU A 17 1.50 8.65 1.66
CA LEU A 17 1.32 7.58 0.66
C LEU A 17 1.17 6.20 1.31
N ASN A 18 1.96 5.90 2.35
CA ASN A 18 1.88 4.63 3.07
C ASN A 18 0.55 4.51 3.82
N LEU A 19 0.06 5.59 4.44
CA LEU A 19 -1.22 5.63 5.14
C LEU A 19 -2.40 5.42 4.18
N ASP A 20 -2.43 6.17 3.08
CA ASP A 20 -3.47 6.05 2.06
C ASP A 20 -3.50 4.63 1.48
N ALA A 21 -2.32 4.06 1.21
CA ALA A 21 -2.21 2.68 0.74
C ALA A 21 -2.75 1.67 1.76
N ALA A 22 -2.40 1.83 3.05
CA ALA A 22 -2.87 0.94 4.12
C ALA A 22 -4.40 0.91 4.19
N VAL A 23 -5.03 2.08 4.14
CA VAL A 23 -6.50 2.22 4.16
C VAL A 23 -7.11 1.57 2.91
N LEU A 24 -6.63 1.94 1.71
CA LEU A 24 -7.19 1.45 0.45
C LEU A 24 -7.07 -0.06 0.30
N VAL A 25 -5.92 -0.64 0.65
CA VAL A 25 -5.69 -2.09 0.57
C VAL A 25 -6.56 -2.84 1.56
N THR A 26 -6.66 -2.34 2.79
CA THR A 26 -7.51 -2.93 3.84
C THR A 26 -8.97 -2.92 3.42
N ASP A 27 -9.46 -1.78 2.93
CA ASP A 27 -10.86 -1.62 2.51
C ASP A 27 -11.19 -2.48 1.31
N LEU A 28 -10.30 -2.54 0.31
CA LEU A 28 -10.49 -3.38 -0.85
C LEU A 28 -10.56 -4.86 -0.46
N ARG A 29 -9.62 -5.34 0.36
CA ARG A 29 -9.63 -6.72 0.84
C ARG A 29 -10.91 -7.05 1.61
N LYS A 30 -11.37 -6.15 2.48
CA LYS A 30 -12.62 -6.31 3.22
C LYS A 30 -13.84 -6.33 2.30
N LYS A 31 -13.89 -5.46 1.28
CA LYS A 31 -14.97 -5.44 0.28
C LYS A 31 -15.06 -6.74 -0.53
N LEU A 32 -13.92 -7.37 -0.79
CA LEU A 32 -13.86 -8.68 -1.45
C LEU A 32 -14.11 -9.86 -0.49
N ASN A 33 -14.30 -9.58 0.80
CA ASN A 33 -14.47 -10.58 1.87
C ASN A 33 -13.33 -11.63 1.90
N MET A 34 -12.09 -11.18 1.69
CA MET A 34 -10.91 -12.03 1.65
C MET A 34 -10.06 -11.91 2.92
N SER A 35 -9.47 -13.02 3.35
CA SER A 35 -8.35 -13.02 4.29
C SER A 35 -7.10 -12.38 3.66
N GLN A 36 -6.12 -11.98 4.47
CA GLN A 36 -4.85 -11.45 3.96
C GLN A 36 -4.14 -12.43 3.02
N LYS A 37 -4.27 -13.74 3.27
CA LYS A 37 -3.68 -14.79 2.44
C LYS A 37 -4.35 -14.88 1.06
N GLU A 38 -5.68 -14.92 1.04
CA GLU A 38 -6.45 -15.00 -0.22
C GLU A 38 -6.25 -13.74 -1.05
N PHE A 39 -6.27 -12.57 -0.41
CA PHE A 39 -6.04 -11.31 -1.08
C PHE A 39 -4.63 -11.23 -1.68
N ALA A 40 -3.60 -11.61 -0.92
CA ALA A 40 -2.22 -11.67 -1.41
C ALA A 40 -2.09 -12.56 -2.66
N GLN A 41 -2.76 -13.71 -2.67
CA GLN A 41 -2.81 -14.59 -3.85
C GLN A 41 -3.54 -13.93 -5.03
N HIS A 42 -4.68 -13.29 -4.76
CA HIS A 42 -5.49 -12.61 -5.77
C HIS A 42 -4.73 -11.47 -6.46
N VAL A 43 -3.98 -10.65 -5.70
CA VAL A 43 -3.17 -9.54 -6.23
C VAL A 43 -1.73 -9.94 -6.58
N LYS A 44 -1.40 -11.23 -6.49
CA LYS A 44 -0.07 -11.80 -6.78
C LYS A 44 1.08 -11.13 -6.02
N GLN A 45 0.85 -10.80 -4.76
CA GLN A 45 1.85 -10.22 -3.85
C GLN A 45 2.16 -11.20 -2.71
N PRO A 46 3.35 -11.12 -2.09
CA PRO A 46 3.62 -11.84 -0.85
C PRO A 46 2.67 -11.42 0.28
N ILE A 47 2.28 -12.36 1.14
CA ILE A 47 1.44 -12.07 2.33
C ILE A 47 2.14 -11.07 3.26
N SER A 48 3.46 -11.17 3.41
CA SER A 48 4.28 -10.23 4.18
C SER A 48 4.18 -8.80 3.63
N THR A 49 4.15 -8.65 2.30
CA THR A 49 3.96 -7.36 1.64
C THR A 49 2.58 -6.78 1.95
N ILE A 50 1.51 -7.58 1.83
CA ILE A 50 0.15 -7.12 2.19
C ILE A 50 0.09 -6.73 3.66
N LYS A 51 0.62 -7.56 4.57
CA LYS A 51 0.66 -7.26 6.00
C LYS A 51 1.42 -5.97 6.30
N GLY A 52 2.57 -5.77 5.64
CA GLY A 52 3.37 -4.55 5.81
C GLY A 52 2.69 -3.30 5.26
N ILE A 53 1.97 -3.40 4.12
CA ILE A 53 1.16 -2.30 3.60
C ILE A 53 0.03 -1.96 4.59
N GLU A 54 -0.75 -2.95 5.05
CA GLU A 54 -1.87 -2.71 5.96
C GLU A 54 -1.42 -2.15 7.33
N ALA A 55 -0.18 -2.43 7.74
CA ALA A 55 0.42 -1.86 8.94
C ALA A 55 1.02 -0.45 8.73
N GLY A 56 1.23 -0.02 7.48
CA GLY A 56 1.95 1.22 7.16
C GLY A 56 3.47 1.12 7.27
N ASP A 57 4.01 -0.08 7.45
CA ASP A 57 5.44 -0.35 7.70
C ASP A 57 6.27 -0.47 6.42
N VAL A 58 5.63 -0.46 5.25
CA VAL A 58 6.29 -0.59 3.95
C VAL A 58 6.23 0.74 3.21
N ASN A 59 7.37 1.15 2.65
CA ASN A 59 7.42 2.25 1.67
C ASN A 59 6.71 1.81 0.39
N VAL A 60 5.45 2.17 0.30
CA VAL A 60 4.60 1.82 -0.83
C VAL A 60 5.01 2.66 -2.03
N THR A 61 5.18 1.98 -3.17
CA THR A 61 5.42 2.64 -4.45
C THR A 61 4.10 2.75 -5.23
N GLN A 62 4.00 3.77 -6.07
CA GLN A 62 2.85 3.92 -6.97
C GLN A 62 2.64 2.69 -7.86
N ASN A 63 3.71 2.02 -8.28
CA ASN A 63 3.64 0.80 -9.08
C ASN A 63 2.93 -0.33 -8.32
N LEU A 64 3.27 -0.54 -7.04
CA LEU A 64 2.63 -1.55 -6.21
C LEU A 64 1.12 -1.29 -6.05
N ILE A 65 0.72 -0.03 -5.85
CA ILE A 65 -0.71 0.33 -5.80
C ILE A 65 -1.39 0.06 -7.14
N ASN A 66 -0.75 0.44 -8.25
CA ASN A 66 -1.29 0.21 -9.59
C ASN A 66 -1.48 -1.29 -9.88
N ASP A 67 -0.56 -2.13 -9.44
CA ASP A 67 -0.64 -3.58 -9.61
C ASP A 67 -1.80 -4.18 -8.80
N ILE A 68 -2.00 -3.71 -7.57
CA ILE A 68 -3.14 -4.10 -6.73
C ILE A 68 -4.47 -3.69 -7.39
N VAL A 69 -4.58 -2.43 -7.83
CA VAL A 69 -5.80 -1.90 -8.47
C VAL A 69 -6.12 -2.64 -9.77
N LYS A 70 -5.12 -2.91 -10.61
CA LYS A 70 -5.31 -3.67 -11.87
C LYS A 70 -5.79 -5.09 -11.60
N SER A 71 -5.27 -5.72 -10.55
CA SER A 71 -5.62 -7.10 -10.20
C SER A 71 -7.05 -7.21 -9.66
N ALA A 72 -7.50 -6.21 -8.90
CA ALA A 72 -8.84 -6.18 -8.31
C ALA A 72 -9.98 -5.72 -9.25
N LYS A 73 -9.66 -5.15 -10.42
CA LYS A 73 -10.64 -4.77 -11.46
C LYS A 73 -11.03 -5.91 -12.41
N LYS A 74 -10.44 -7.09 -12.25
CA LYS A 74 -10.80 -8.31 -12.99
C LYS A 74 -11.79 -9.15 -12.20
#